data_AF-A0A2K4FZJ7-F1
#
_entry.id   AF-A0A2K4FZJ7-F1
#
_cell.length_a   1.000
_cell.length_b   1.000
_cell.length_c   1.000
_cell.angle_alpha   90.00
_cell.angle_beta   90.00
_cell.angle_gamma   90.00
#
_symmetry.space_group_name_H-M   'P 1'
#
loop_
_entity.id
_entity.type
_entity.pdbx_description
1 polymer ?
#
loop_
_entity_poly.entity_id
_entity_poly.type
_entity_poly.pdbx_seq_one_letter_code
_entity_poly.pdbx_strand_id
1 'polypeptide(L)'
;MSDIQSTSIGVISPYGDYSLRNTQALSGVSHLWQDFFARALADQLGDNAPAPGSYQPVPLDEAVEPTLGAELLAHIVSQRTCEVTDTPVKPPEPLFLPIAEFELDLLDKPFPPFPEEERVAQQKQLDFDTRWARPIVLQNLRIAA
;
A
#
# COMPACT_ATOMS: atom_id res chain seq x y z
N MET A 1 -6.88 -19.60 -13.19
CA MET A 1 -7.65 -20.81 -12.85
C MET A 1 -7.16 -21.27 -11.49
N SER A 2 -7.92 -20.99 -10.43
CA SER A 2 -7.53 -21.39 -9.07
C SER A 2 -7.94 -22.85 -8.88
N ASP A 3 -6.96 -23.75 -8.88
CA ASP A 3 -7.19 -25.16 -8.58
C ASP A 3 -7.65 -25.27 -7.12
N ILE A 4 -8.95 -25.47 -6.92
CA ILE A 4 -9.53 -25.76 -5.62
C ILE A 4 -9.10 -27.17 -5.25
N GLN A 5 -8.07 -27.28 -4.40
CA GLN A 5 -7.64 -28.55 -3.84
C GLN A 5 -8.74 -29.10 -2.92
N SER A 6 -9.49 -30.08 -3.42
CA SER A 6 -10.45 -30.86 -2.63
C SER A 6 -9.69 -31.82 -1.72
N THR A 7 -10.04 -31.85 -0.44
CA THR A 7 -9.60 -32.91 0.47
C THR A 7 -10.14 -34.27 0.00
N SER A 8 -9.38 -35.35 0.24
CA SER A 8 -9.76 -36.71 -0.15
C SER A 8 -11.08 -37.12 0.50
N ILE A 9 -12.06 -37.52 -0.30
CA ILE A 9 -13.35 -38.08 0.13
C ILE A 9 -13.09 -39.22 1.13
N GLY A 10 -13.47 -39.01 2.40
CA GLY A 10 -13.38 -40.01 3.46
C GLY A 10 -12.84 -39.52 4.80
N VAL A 11 -12.16 -38.36 4.86
CA VAL A 11 -11.67 -37.78 6.12
C VAL A 11 -12.54 -36.58 6.50
N ILE A 12 -13.32 -36.70 7.58
CA ILE A 12 -14.05 -35.58 8.18
C ILE A 12 -13.15 -35.02 9.29
N SER A 13 -12.53 -33.87 9.03
CA SER A 13 -11.78 -33.14 10.07
C SER A 13 -12.75 -32.70 11.19
N PRO A 14 -12.44 -32.94 12.47
CA PRO A 14 -13.30 -32.53 13.59
C PRO A 14 -13.49 -31.01 13.70
N TYR A 15 -12.58 -30.22 13.11
CA TYR A 15 -12.64 -28.76 13.07
C TYR A 15 -13.02 -28.23 11.67
N GLY A 16 -13.52 -29.10 10.78
CA GLY A 16 -13.77 -28.79 9.37
C GLY A 16 -12.51 -28.40 8.61
N ASP A 17 -12.66 -27.89 7.39
CA ASP A 17 -11.57 -27.38 6.55
C ASP A 17 -11.12 -25.97 6.95
N TYR A 18 -11.10 -25.66 8.26
CA TYR A 18 -10.88 -24.31 8.76
C TYR A 18 -9.52 -23.74 8.32
N SER A 19 -8.44 -24.50 8.42
CA SER A 19 -7.10 -24.06 8.01
C SER A 19 -7.03 -23.73 6.52
N LEU A 20 -7.67 -24.56 5.68
CA LEU A 20 -7.71 -24.37 4.23
C LEU A 20 -8.56 -23.16 3.85
N ARG A 21 -9.74 -23.00 4.47
CA ARG A 21 -10.61 -21.82 4.28
C ARG A 21 -9.98 -20.54 4.81
N ASN A 22 -9.29 -20.59 5.95
CA ASN A 22 -8.58 -19.46 6.53
C ASN A 22 -7.45 -19.00 5.60
N THR A 23 -6.70 -19.95 5.04
CA THR A 23 -5.65 -19.65 4.08
C THR A 23 -6.25 -19.06 2.80
N GLN A 24 -7.31 -19.64 2.24
CA GLN A 24 -7.96 -19.09 1.04
C GLN A 24 -8.56 -17.69 1.26
N ALA A 25 -9.14 -17.42 2.44
CA ALA A 25 -9.79 -16.15 2.74
C ALA A 25 -8.82 -15.05 3.16
N LEU A 26 -7.78 -15.37 3.93
CA LEU A 26 -6.89 -14.39 4.55
C LEU A 26 -5.49 -14.32 3.94
N SER A 27 -5.09 -15.26 3.07
CA SER A 27 -3.76 -15.22 2.42
C SER A 27 -3.54 -13.91 1.66
N GLY A 28 -4.51 -13.46 0.86
CA GLY A 28 -4.38 -12.20 0.11
C GLY A 28 -4.27 -10.97 1.01
N VAL A 29 -4.98 -10.97 2.15
CA VAL A 29 -4.89 -9.90 3.16
C VAL A 29 -3.53 -9.94 3.86
N SER A 30 -3.03 -11.13 4.20
CA SER A 30 -1.71 -11.33 4.80
C SER A 30 -0.60 -10.79 3.90
N HIS A 31 -0.68 -11.00 2.58
CA HIS A 31 0.31 -10.48 1.63
C HIS A 31 0.28 -8.95 1.54
N LEU A 32 -0.92 -8.34 1.48
CA LEU A 32 -1.06 -6.87 1.50
C LEU A 32 -0.44 -6.24 2.74
N TRP A 33 -0.66 -6.85 3.91
CA TRP A 33 -0.04 -6.40 5.15
C TRP A 33 1.47 -6.62 5.15
N GLN A 34 1.96 -7.78 4.71
CA GLN A 34 3.39 -8.06 4.60
C GLN A 34 4.10 -7.04 3.69
N ASP A 35 3.53 -6.73 2.53
CA ASP A 35 4.09 -5.74 1.59
C ASP A 35 4.09 -4.34 2.18
N PHE A 36 3.02 -3.96 2.89
CA PHE A 36 2.96 -2.69 3.60
C PHE A 36 4.03 -2.59 4.69
N PHE A 37 4.19 -3.62 5.52
CA PHE A 37 5.22 -3.65 6.56
C PHE A 37 6.63 -3.68 6.00
N ALA A 38 6.87 -4.44 4.92
CA ALA A 38 8.16 -4.46 4.25
C ALA A 38 8.53 -3.06 3.71
N ARG A 39 7.56 -2.35 3.13
CA ARG A 39 7.74 -0.99 2.63
C ARG A 39 7.98 0.02 3.75
N ALA A 40 7.18 -0.03 4.82
CA ALA A 40 7.35 0.83 5.98
C ALA A 40 8.72 0.62 6.66
N LEU A 41 9.18 -0.62 6.75
CA LEU A 41 10.50 -0.94 7.30
C LEU A 41 11.63 -0.43 6.38
N ALA A 42 11.47 -0.55 5.07
CA ALA A 42 12.42 0.00 4.10
C ALA A 42 12.51 1.54 4.21
N ASP A 43 11.37 2.23 4.37
CA ASP A 43 11.34 3.69 4.56
C ASP A 43 12.00 4.12 5.88
N GLN A 44 11.83 3.34 6.96
CA GLN A 44 12.48 3.61 8.25
C GLN A 44 13.99 3.41 8.22
N LEU A 45 14.45 2.37 7.52
CA LEU A 45 15.86 2.06 7.40
C LEU A 45 16.57 3.01 6.41
N GLY A 46 15.85 3.52 5.41
CA GLY A 46 16.42 4.39 4.37
C GLY A 46 17.64 3.75 3.70
N ASP A 47 18.70 4.54 3.48
CA ASP A 47 19.98 4.04 2.93
C ASP A 47 20.77 3.14 3.91
N ASN A 48 20.34 3.00 5.16
CA ASN A 48 20.99 2.13 6.15
C ASN A 48 20.44 0.69 6.13
N ALA A 49 19.50 0.38 5.24
CA ALA A 49 18.96 -0.98 5.10
C ALA A 49 20.04 -1.93 4.57
N PRO A 50 20.40 -3.01 5.30
CA PRO A 50 21.28 -4.04 4.75
C PRO A 50 20.60 -4.69 3.53
N ALA A 51 21.38 -4.96 2.47
CA ALA A 51 20.85 -5.57 1.26
C ALA A 51 20.17 -6.92 1.58
N PRO A 52 19.06 -7.26 0.89
CA PRO A 52 18.40 -8.55 1.10
C PRO A 52 19.39 -9.69 0.87
N GLY A 53 19.56 -10.55 1.88
CA GLY A 53 20.55 -11.65 1.86
C GLY A 53 21.95 -11.26 2.33
N SER A 54 22.22 -10.02 2.72
CA SER A 54 23.51 -9.61 3.30
C SER A 54 23.62 -9.88 4.81
N TYR A 55 22.58 -10.45 5.42
CA TYR A 55 22.63 -10.89 6.82
C TYR A 55 23.68 -11.99 6.95
N GLN A 56 24.80 -11.63 7.59
CA GLN A 56 25.82 -12.60 7.92
C GLN A 56 25.34 -13.43 9.10
N PRO A 57 25.30 -14.77 8.99
CA PRO A 57 25.03 -15.61 10.15
C PRO A 57 26.12 -15.35 11.18
N VAL A 58 25.71 -14.93 12.38
CA VAL A 58 26.65 -14.73 13.50
C VAL A 58 27.07 -16.12 13.97
N PRO A 59 28.37 -16.46 13.94
CA PRO A 59 28.85 -17.72 14.48
C PRO A 59 28.57 -17.73 15.99
N LEU A 60 27.72 -18.65 16.43
CA LEU A 60 27.42 -18.84 17.84
C LEU A 60 28.52 -19.73 18.43
N ASP A 61 29.16 -19.25 19.49
CA ASP A 61 30.05 -20.07 20.30
C ASP A 61 29.19 -21.01 21.16
N GLU A 62 29.22 -22.31 20.86
CA GLU A 62 28.42 -23.31 21.58
C GLU A 62 28.77 -23.40 23.08
N ALA A 63 29.96 -22.93 23.48
CA ALA A 63 30.40 -22.92 24.87
C ALA A 63 29.81 -21.76 25.70
N VAL A 64 29.16 -20.78 25.06
CA VAL A 64 28.64 -19.57 25.70
C VAL A 64 27.14 -19.46 25.46
N GLU A 65 26.38 -19.14 26.50
CA GLU A 65 24.93 -18.93 26.36
C GLU A 65 24.64 -17.76 25.41
N PRO A 66 23.68 -17.91 24.47
CA PRO A 66 23.39 -16.87 23.49
C PRO A 66 22.69 -15.67 24.14
N THR A 67 23.44 -14.58 24.37
CA THR A 67 22.93 -13.38 25.07
C THR A 67 22.15 -12.43 24.16
N LEU A 68 22.31 -12.52 22.83
CA LEU A 68 21.69 -11.60 21.86
C LEU A 68 20.19 -11.40 22.08
N GLY A 69 19.46 -12.49 22.37
CA GLY A 69 18.02 -12.41 22.65
C GLY A 69 17.69 -11.67 23.95
N ALA A 70 18.50 -11.87 24.99
CA ALA A 70 18.34 -11.19 26.28
C ALA A 70 18.71 -9.71 26.20
N GLU A 71 19.75 -9.36 25.45
CA GLU A 71 20.15 -7.98 25.17
C GLU A 71 19.09 -7.23 24.36
N LEU A 72 18.55 -7.87 23.31
CA LEU A 72 17.47 -7.32 22.51
C LEU A 72 16.21 -7.12 23.37
N LEU A 73 15.85 -8.10 24.21
CA LEU A 73 14.73 -7.97 25.13
C LEU A 73 14.95 -6.81 26.10
N ALA A 74 16.14 -6.69 26.69
CA ALA A 74 16.49 -5.57 27.57
C ALA A 74 16.36 -4.21 26.85
N HIS A 75 16.77 -4.14 25.59
CA HIS A 75 16.62 -2.96 24.75
C HIS A 75 15.14 -2.61 24.49
N ILE A 76 14.31 -3.60 24.14
CA ILE A 76 12.86 -3.41 23.96
C ILE A 76 12.20 -2.93 25.25
N VAL A 77 12.55 -3.53 26.38
CA VAL A 77 12.00 -3.13 27.68
C VAL A 77 12.39 -1.68 27.99
N SER A 78 13.64 -1.31 27.75
CA SER A 78 14.12 0.08 27.88
C SER A 78 13.29 1.05 27.01
N GLN A 79 13.10 0.73 25.73
CA GLN A 79 12.28 1.55 24.82
C GLN A 79 10.83 1.70 25.29
N ARG A 80 10.25 0.64 25.87
CA ARG A 80 8.87 0.66 26.40
C ARG A 80 8.73 1.47 27.67
N THR A 81 9.81 1.63 28.43
CA THR A 81 9.82 2.48 29.63
C THR A 81 10.07 3.95 29.32
N CYS A 82 10.51 4.29 28.10
CA CYS A 82 10.63 5.67 27.67
C CYS A 82 9.25 6.33 27.65
N GLU A 83 9.17 7.53 28.23
CA GLU A 83 7.96 8.35 28.18
C GLU A 83 7.77 8.86 26.75
N VAL A 84 6.81 8.28 26.03
CA VAL A 84 6.42 8.75 24.70
C VAL A 84 5.36 9.81 24.88
N THR A 85 5.75 11.07 24.73
CA THR A 85 4.81 12.21 24.72
C THR A 85 4.46 12.56 23.28
N ASP A 86 3.17 12.63 22.97
CA ASP A 86 2.70 13.17 21.70
C ASP A 86 3.18 14.62 21.57
N THR A 87 4.11 14.85 20.65
CA THR A 87 4.56 16.21 20.35
C THR A 87 3.61 16.77 19.30
N PRO A 88 2.86 17.84 19.60
CA PRO A 88 2.03 18.48 18.59
C PRO A 88 2.94 19.05 17.50
N VAL A 89 2.96 18.42 16.34
CA VAL A 89 3.68 18.92 15.16
C VAL A 89 2.95 20.16 14.69
N LYS A 90 3.44 21.35 15.08
CA LYS A 90 2.94 22.61 14.53
C LYS A 90 3.37 22.65 13.06
N PRO A 91 2.42 22.82 12.11
CA PRO A 91 2.79 23.09 10.73
C PRO A 91 3.76 24.28 10.69
N PRO A 92 4.79 24.25 9.83
CA PRO A 92 5.66 25.41 9.67
C PRO A 92 4.78 26.63 9.41
N GLU A 93 5.15 27.77 10.01
CA GLU A 93 4.42 29.01 9.80
C GLU A 93 4.33 29.24 8.28
N PRO A 94 3.11 29.41 7.73
CA PRO A 94 2.97 29.66 6.31
C PRO A 94 3.83 30.87 5.98
N LEU A 95 4.80 30.67 5.09
CA LEU A 95 5.54 31.78 4.49
C LEU A 95 4.53 32.59 3.68
N PHE A 96 3.88 33.53 4.35
CA PHE A 96 3.22 34.64 3.70
C PHE A 96 4.37 35.43 3.07
N LEU A 97 4.72 35.07 1.84
CA LEU A 97 5.14 36.09 0.90
C LEU A 97 4.13 37.23 1.06
N PRO A 98 4.56 38.51 1.12
CA PRO A 98 3.64 39.61 0.93
C PRO A 98 2.76 39.19 -0.24
N ILE A 99 1.44 39.08 -0.02
CA ILE A 99 0.51 38.57 -1.03
C ILE A 99 0.97 39.25 -2.30
N ALA A 100 1.51 38.47 -3.24
CA ALA A 100 1.84 39.05 -4.53
C ALA A 100 0.49 39.61 -4.95
N GLU A 101 0.36 40.93 -4.93
CA GLU A 101 -0.79 41.63 -5.48
C GLU A 101 -0.71 41.27 -6.96
N PHE A 102 -1.25 40.09 -7.29
CA PHE A 102 -1.37 39.64 -8.64
C PHE A 102 -2.25 40.72 -9.26
N GLU A 103 -1.68 41.50 -10.17
CA GLU A 103 -2.42 42.40 -11.00
C GLU A 103 -3.36 41.55 -11.86
N LEU A 104 -4.52 41.18 -11.31
CA LEU A 104 -5.54 40.38 -12.00
C LEU A 104 -6.07 41.12 -13.23
N ASP A 105 -5.86 42.45 -13.29
CA ASP A 105 -6.13 43.30 -14.43
C ASP A 105 -5.15 43.09 -15.60
N LEU A 106 -3.95 42.53 -15.34
CA LEU A 106 -2.99 42.11 -16.37
C LEU A 106 -3.26 40.68 -16.87
N LEU A 107 -4.13 39.91 -16.22
CA LEU A 107 -4.49 38.57 -16.69
C LEU A 107 -5.34 38.68 -17.95
N ASP A 108 -5.09 37.78 -18.90
CA ASP A 108 -5.95 37.66 -20.07
C ASP A 108 -7.39 37.37 -19.64
N LYS A 109 -8.33 38.10 -20.24
CA LYS A 109 -9.76 37.92 -19.98
C LYS A 109 -10.13 36.44 -20.22
N PRO A 110 -10.92 35.81 -19.33
CA PRO A 110 -11.33 34.43 -19.51
C PRO A 110 -11.98 34.24 -20.88
N PHE A 111 -11.59 33.15 -21.54
CA PHE A 111 -12.13 32.80 -22.86
C PHE A 111 -13.66 32.66 -22.76
N PRO A 112 -14.43 33.18 -23.74
CA PRO A 112 -15.88 33.01 -23.75
C PRO A 112 -16.24 31.51 -23.73
N PRO A 113 -17.37 31.13 -23.10
CA PRO A 113 -17.79 29.74 -23.10
C PRO A 113 -18.01 29.25 -24.54
N PHE A 114 -17.70 27.97 -24.78
CA PHE A 114 -17.93 27.35 -26.09
C PHE A 114 -19.41 27.48 -26.52
N PRO A 115 -19.68 27.71 -27.81
CA PRO A 115 -21.03 27.67 -28.36
C PRO A 115 -21.73 26.35 -28.02
N GLU A 116 -23.05 26.41 -27.80
CA GLU A 116 -23.84 25.24 -27.40
C GLU A 116 -23.73 24.09 -28.42
N GLU A 117 -23.64 24.42 -29.71
CA GLU A 117 -23.48 23.44 -30.80
C GLU A 117 -22.16 22.66 -30.69
N GLU A 118 -21.06 23.35 -30.37
CA GLU A 118 -19.75 22.74 -30.19
C GLU A 118 -19.71 21.88 -28.94
N ARG A 119 -20.36 22.32 -27.85
CA ARG A 119 -20.49 21.53 -26.62
C ARG A 119 -21.26 20.24 -26.85
N VAL A 120 -22.36 20.28 -27.60
CA VAL A 120 -23.16 19.10 -27.94
C VAL A 120 -22.36 18.14 -28.83
N ALA A 121 -21.60 18.66 -29.79
CA ALA A 121 -20.72 17.84 -30.63
C ALA A 121 -19.63 17.13 -29.79
N GLN A 122 -18.97 17.87 -28.89
CA GLN A 122 -17.96 17.31 -27.98
C GLN A 122 -18.55 16.26 -27.03
N GLN A 123 -19.75 16.50 -26.50
CA GLN A 123 -20.44 15.54 -25.62
C GLN A 123 -20.75 14.24 -26.37
N LYS A 124 -21.24 14.31 -27.62
CA LYS A 124 -21.50 13.13 -28.44
C LYS A 124 -20.22 12.33 -28.73
N GLN A 125 -19.11 13.02 -28.97
CA GLN A 125 -17.81 12.38 -29.18
C GLN A 125 -17.33 11.68 -27.91
N LEU A 126 -17.42 12.35 -26.75
CA LEU A 126 -17.07 11.76 -25.46
C LEU A 126 -17.95 10.55 -25.12
N ASP A 127 -19.25 10.64 -25.39
CA ASP A 127 -20.20 9.54 -25.18
C ASP A 127 -19.84 8.35 -26.08
N PHE A 128 -19.41 8.59 -27.32
CA PHE A 128 -18.91 7.56 -28.22
C PHE A 128 -17.65 6.89 -27.66
N ASP A 129 -16.63 7.67 -27.29
CA ASP A 129 -15.35 7.15 -26.78
C ASP A 129 -15.53 6.38 -25.46
N THR A 130 -16.32 6.92 -24.55
CA THR A 130 -16.61 6.34 -23.23
C THR A 130 -17.40 5.04 -23.35
N ARG A 131 -18.34 4.97 -24.31
CA ARG A 131 -19.19 3.80 -24.53
C ARG A 131 -18.51 2.73 -25.39
N TRP A 132 -17.63 3.12 -26.31
CA TRP A 132 -16.81 2.23 -27.14
C TRP A 132 -15.65 1.59 -26.37
N ALA A 133 -15.09 2.23 -25.34
CA ALA A 133 -14.03 1.64 -24.52
C ALA A 133 -14.50 0.45 -23.63
N ARG A 134 -15.80 0.13 -23.61
CA ARG A 134 -16.40 -0.87 -22.70
C ARG A 134 -16.81 -2.25 -23.28
N PRO A 135 -16.36 -2.73 -24.46
CA PRO A 135 -16.45 -4.16 -24.78
C PRO A 135 -15.15 -4.97 -24.61
N ILE A 136 -13.95 -4.41 -24.74
CA ILE A 136 -12.73 -5.27 -24.80
C ILE A 136 -12.32 -5.78 -23.41
N VAL A 137 -12.39 -4.93 -22.38
CA VAL A 137 -11.97 -5.34 -21.01
C VAL A 137 -12.97 -6.33 -20.37
N LEU A 138 -14.28 -6.21 -20.67
CA LEU A 138 -15.29 -7.16 -20.18
C LEU A 138 -15.36 -8.45 -21.00
N GLN A 139 -15.09 -8.42 -22.32
CA GLN A 139 -15.03 -9.62 -23.15
C GLN A 139 -13.82 -10.49 -22.78
N ASN A 140 -12.66 -9.88 -22.52
CA ASN A 140 -11.45 -10.61 -22.14
C ASN A 140 -11.60 -11.32 -20.79
N LEU A 141 -12.37 -10.74 -19.84
CA LEU A 141 -12.67 -11.39 -18.56
C LEU A 141 -13.65 -12.56 -18.67
N ARG A 142 -14.48 -12.63 -19.72
CA ARG A 142 -15.44 -13.72 -19.96
C ARG A 142 -14.85 -14.90 -20.74
N ILE A 143 -13.76 -14.69 -21.48
CA ILE A 143 -13.04 -15.74 -22.22
C ILE A 143 -11.98 -16.42 -21.32
N ALA A 144 -11.54 -15.74 -20.25
CA ALA A 144 -10.53 -16.23 -19.32
C ALA A 144 -11.08 -16.92 -18.04
N ALA A 145 -12.41 -17.06 -17.93
CA ALA A 145 -13.11 -17.77 -16.84
C ALA A 145 -13.80 -19.02 -17.37
#